data_AF-A0A067KWC9-F1
#
_entry.id   AF-A0A067KWC9-F1
#
_cell.length_a   1.000
_cell.length_b   1.000
_cell.length_c   1.000
_cell.angle_alpha   90.00
_cell.angle_beta   90.00
_cell.angle_gamma   90.00
#
_symmetry.space_group_name_H-M   'P 1'
#
loop_
_entity.id
_entity.type
_entity.pdbx_description
1 polymer ?
#
loop_
_entity_poly.entity_id
_entity_poly.type
_entity_poly.pdbx_seq_one_letter_code
_entity_poly.pdbx_strand_id
1 'polypeptide(L)'
;MVLWKVLMDISGLGDHNKDHRMDLDDGTDDEMEVEDGDADVEASEFKEKVIAMLKERNFYEKRSSKLTQEEFLYLLSRFNIAGIHFS
;
A
#
# COMPACT_ATOMS: atom_id res chain seq x y z
N MET A 1 13.15 5.08 -21.53
CA MET A 1 13.26 4.66 -20.12
C MET A 1 12.44 3.39 -19.91
N VAL A 2 12.67 2.36 -20.74
CA VAL A 2 13.53 1.20 -20.47
C VAL A 2 13.16 0.52 -19.15
N LEU A 3 12.18 -0.39 -19.16
CA LEU A 3 12.35 -1.86 -19.21
C LEU A 3 13.21 -2.49 -18.09
N TRP A 4 13.89 -1.70 -17.25
CA TRP A 4 14.89 -2.15 -16.28
C TRP A 4 14.29 -2.44 -14.90
N LYS A 5 13.09 -1.94 -14.59
CA LYS A 5 12.40 -2.26 -13.32
C LYS A 5 11.77 -3.66 -13.34
N VAL A 6 11.41 -4.18 -14.52
CA VAL A 6 10.81 -5.53 -14.68
C VAL A 6 11.81 -6.64 -14.35
N LEU A 7 13.12 -6.33 -14.38
CA LEU A 7 14.19 -7.27 -14.08
C LEU A 7 14.52 -7.37 -12.58
N MET A 8 14.03 -6.46 -11.74
CA MET A 8 14.18 -6.58 -10.28
C MET A 8 13.25 -7.69 -9.76
N ASP A 9 13.83 -8.88 -9.66
CA ASP A 9 13.67 -9.79 -8.51
C ASP A 9 12.55 -10.85 -8.57
N ILE A 10 12.30 -11.48 -9.73
CA ILE A 10 11.53 -12.75 -9.79
C ILE A 10 12.40 -13.95 -9.33
N SER A 11 13.74 -13.82 -9.31
CA SER A 11 14.67 -14.90 -8.96
C SER A 11 14.90 -15.09 -7.45
N GLY A 12 14.26 -14.30 -6.59
CA GLY A 12 14.45 -14.30 -5.12
C GLY A 12 13.40 -15.06 -4.31
N LEU A 13 12.54 -15.86 -4.95
CA LEU A 13 11.59 -16.76 -4.28
C LEU A 13 12.33 -17.98 -3.68
N GLY A 14 13.15 -17.74 -2.67
CA GLY A 14 13.90 -18.77 -1.94
C GLY A 14 13.79 -18.54 -0.44
N ASP A 15 12.81 -19.22 0.15
CA ASP A 15 12.75 -19.68 1.55
C ASP A 15 13.18 -18.71 2.66
N HIS A 16 12.19 -18.16 3.38
CA HIS A 16 12.38 -17.83 4.79
C HIS A 16 11.08 -17.92 5.57
N ASN A 17 10.79 -19.12 6.04
CA ASN A 17 9.84 -19.35 7.11
C ASN A 17 10.41 -18.80 8.43
N LYS A 18 10.04 -17.57 8.83
CA LYS A 18 10.16 -17.14 10.23
C LYS A 18 8.94 -16.34 10.64
N ASP A 19 8.17 -16.95 11.54
CA ASP A 19 7.06 -16.36 12.25
C ASP A 19 7.46 -15.03 12.89
N HIS A 20 6.82 -13.94 12.47
CA HIS A 20 6.87 -12.66 13.17
C HIS A 20 5.49 -12.37 13.74
N ARG A 21 5.32 -12.78 15.00
CA ARG A 21 4.21 -12.41 15.88
C ARG A 21 4.34 -10.91 16.16
N MET A 22 3.47 -10.10 15.56
CA MET A 22 3.32 -8.70 15.94
C MET A 22 2.52 -8.65 17.25
N ASP A 23 3.16 -8.23 18.33
CA ASP A 23 2.47 -7.84 19.56
C ASP A 23 1.74 -6.53 19.27
N LEU A 24 0.44 -6.50 19.55
CA LEU A 24 -0.39 -5.30 19.43
C LEU A 24 -0.22 -4.51 20.73
N ASP A 25 0.53 -3.41 20.65
CA ASP A 25 0.59 -2.41 21.72
C ASP A 25 -0.67 -1.52 21.64
N ASP A 26 -1.39 -1.50 22.74
CA ASP A 26 -2.64 -0.76 22.98
C ASP A 26 -2.28 0.64 23.49
N GLY A 27 -2.66 1.70 22.78
CA GLY A 27 -2.33 3.05 23.22
C GLY A 27 -2.83 4.19 22.34
N THR A 28 -3.97 4.74 22.78
CA THR A 28 -4.42 6.15 22.67
C THR A 28 -4.90 6.68 21.32
N ASP A 29 -6.22 6.80 21.24
CA ASP A 29 -7.04 7.59 20.33
C ASP A 29 -6.90 9.09 20.69
N ASP A 30 -5.94 9.77 20.07
CA ASP A 30 -5.88 11.23 20.09
C ASP A 30 -6.66 11.77 18.86
N GLU A 31 -7.93 12.09 19.10
CA GLU A 31 -8.79 12.85 18.19
C GLU A 31 -8.16 14.22 17.89
N MET A 32 -7.41 14.31 16.78
CA MET A 32 -6.92 15.58 16.28
C MET A 32 -8.01 16.26 15.43
N GLU A 33 -8.64 17.29 15.98
CA GLU A 33 -9.46 18.25 15.23
C GLU A 33 -8.59 18.93 14.16
N VAL A 34 -8.84 18.60 12.89
CA VAL A 34 -8.13 19.20 11.75
C VAL A 34 -8.86 20.47 11.30
N GLU A 35 -8.16 21.59 11.38
CA GLU A 35 -8.59 22.90 10.89
C GLU A 35 -8.60 22.91 9.35
N ASP A 36 -9.78 23.15 8.76
CA ASP A 36 -10.04 23.24 7.31
C ASP A 36 -9.23 24.39 6.65
N GLY A 37 -8.04 24.07 6.16
CA GLY A 37 -7.33 24.85 5.15
C GLY A 37 -7.18 24.02 3.88
N ASP A 38 -7.15 24.66 2.71
CA ASP A 38 -7.09 24.11 1.32
C ASP A 38 -6.19 22.87 1.06
N ALA A 39 -5.35 22.47 2.03
CA ALA A 39 -4.72 21.15 2.07
C ALA A 39 -5.73 19.98 2.13
N ASP A 40 -6.95 20.20 2.63
CA ASP A 40 -7.97 19.14 2.71
C ASP A 40 -8.44 18.68 1.32
N VAL A 41 -8.56 19.60 0.35
CA VAL A 41 -9.06 19.25 -1.00
C VAL A 41 -8.05 18.38 -1.76
N GLU A 42 -6.77 18.77 -1.78
CA GLU A 42 -5.69 17.98 -2.43
C GLU A 42 -5.44 16.65 -1.69
N ALA A 43 -5.50 16.64 -0.36
CA ALA A 43 -5.40 15.41 0.43
C ALA A 43 -6.60 14.47 0.18
N SER A 44 -7.79 15.03 -0.04
CA SER A 44 -8.99 14.29 -0.39
C SER A 44 -8.88 13.66 -1.78
N GLU A 45 -8.43 14.38 -2.80
CA GLU A 45 -8.23 13.83 -4.15
C GLU A 45 -7.18 12.70 -4.17
N PHE A 46 -6.07 12.87 -3.44
CA PHE A 46 -5.07 11.82 -3.29
C PHE A 46 -5.65 10.58 -2.60
N LYS A 47 -6.39 10.78 -1.50
CA LYS A 47 -7.06 9.71 -0.76
C LYS A 47 -8.07 8.95 -1.62
N GLU A 48 -8.90 9.66 -2.37
CA GLU A 48 -9.88 9.09 -3.29
C GLU A 48 -9.20 8.23 -4.37
N LYS A 49 -8.10 8.73 -4.94
CA LYS A 49 -7.28 8.00 -5.92
C LYS A 49 -6.74 6.70 -5.35
N VAL A 50 -6.18 6.73 -4.13
CA VAL A 50 -5.67 5.54 -3.44
C VAL A 50 -6.79 4.53 -3.16
N ILE A 51 -7.93 5.00 -2.66
CA ILE A 51 -9.10 4.14 -2.37
C ILE A 51 -9.62 3.50 -3.66
N ALA A 52 -9.71 4.25 -4.76
CA ALA A 52 -10.13 3.72 -6.05
C ALA A 52 -9.22 2.58 -6.54
N MET A 53 -7.89 2.73 -6.39
CA MET A 53 -6.93 1.67 -6.72
C MET A 53 -7.09 0.42 -5.85
N LEU A 54 -7.38 0.58 -4.56
CA LEU A 54 -7.59 -0.55 -3.65
C LEU A 54 -8.91 -1.29 -3.93
N LYS A 55 -9.94 -0.60 -4.45
CA LYS A 55 -11.24 -1.22 -4.78
C LYS A 55 -11.22 -2.12 -6.01
N GLU A 56 -10.36 -1.85 -6.99
CA GLU A 56 -10.36 -2.52 -8.30
C GLU A 56 -10.17 -4.05 -8.26
N ARG A 57 -9.57 -4.58 -7.17
CA ARG A 57 -9.43 -6.03 -6.92
C ARG A 57 -9.84 -6.45 -5.51
N ASN A 58 -10.75 -5.71 -4.88
CA ASN A 58 -11.20 -5.95 -3.50
C ASN A 58 -10.07 -5.93 -2.46
N PHE A 59 -8.98 -5.21 -2.73
CA PHE A 59 -7.88 -5.05 -1.77
C PHE A 59 -8.27 -4.14 -0.60
N TYR A 60 -9.23 -3.24 -0.82
CA TYR A 60 -9.76 -2.36 0.23
C TYR A 60 -10.32 -3.14 1.43
N GLU A 61 -10.96 -4.28 1.19
CA GLU A 61 -11.57 -5.10 2.25
C GLU A 61 -10.67 -6.26 2.70
N LYS A 62 -9.56 -6.50 1.99
CA LYS A 62 -8.69 -7.64 2.21
C LYS A 62 -7.56 -7.26 3.15
N ARG A 63 -7.39 -8.04 4.23
CA ARG A 63 -6.23 -7.91 5.11
C ARG A 63 -4.94 -8.22 4.34
N SER A 64 -3.89 -7.45 4.62
CA SER A 64 -2.57 -7.63 4.00
C SER A 64 -2.03 -9.06 4.15
N SER A 65 -2.25 -9.71 5.30
CA SER A 65 -1.85 -11.10 5.56
C SER A 65 -2.56 -12.16 4.70
N LYS A 66 -3.57 -11.76 3.92
CA LYS A 66 -4.28 -12.62 2.97
C LYS A 66 -3.87 -12.36 1.53
N LEU A 67 -3.01 -11.36 1.28
CA LEU A 67 -2.47 -11.09 -0.05
C LEU A 67 -1.34 -12.07 -0.34
N THR A 68 -1.39 -12.66 -1.52
CA THR A 68 -0.26 -13.40 -2.08
C THR A 68 0.84 -12.43 -2.52
N GLN A 69 2.05 -12.94 -2.73
CA GLN A 69 3.15 -12.12 -3.24
C GLN A 69 2.84 -11.51 -4.61
N GLU A 70 2.17 -12.27 -5.49
CA GLU A 70 1.74 -11.78 -6.81
C GLU A 70 0.73 -10.62 -6.69
N GLU A 71 -0.25 -10.74 -5.80
CA GLU A 71 -1.22 -9.67 -5.54
C GLU A 71 -0.54 -8.41 -4.99
N PHE A 72 0.47 -8.58 -4.13
CA PHE A 72 1.23 -7.47 -3.58
C PHE A 72 2.07 -6.76 -4.65
N LEU A 73 2.77 -7.51 -5.51
CA LEU A 73 3.52 -6.96 -6.63
C LEU A 73 2.63 -6.25 -7.65
N TYR A 74 1.44 -6.81 -7.92
CA TYR A 74 0.44 -6.16 -8.75
C TYR A 74 0.03 -4.81 -8.13
N LEU A 75 -0.31 -4.77 -6.84
CA LEU A 75 -0.71 -3.54 -6.16
C LEU A 75 0.41 -2.49 -6.18
N LEU A 76 1.65 -2.90 -5.90
CA LEU A 76 2.83 -2.04 -5.99
C LEU A 76 3.04 -1.48 -7.40
N SER A 77 2.82 -2.30 -8.44
CA SER A 77 2.93 -1.83 -9.83
C SER A 77 1.89 -0.75 -10.15
N ARG A 78 0.66 -0.90 -9.62
CA ARG A 78 -0.42 0.08 -9.80
C ARG A 78 -0.08 1.42 -9.16
N PHE A 79 0.43 1.41 -7.93
CA PHE A 79 0.91 2.61 -7.26
C PHE A 79 2.03 3.30 -8.05
N ASN A 80 3.03 2.55 -8.50
CA ASN A 80 4.14 3.11 -9.27
C ASN A 80 3.69 3.74 -10.60
N ILE A 81 2.77 3.09 -11.33
CA ILE A 81 2.19 3.65 -12.57
C ILE A 81 1.39 4.92 -12.27
N ALA A 82 0.72 4.98 -11.11
CA ALA A 82 -0.02 6.15 -10.65
C ALA A 82 0.88 7.27 -10.09
N GLY A 83 2.20 7.09 -10.07
CA GLY A 83 3.19 8.05 -9.56
C GLY A 83 3.35 8.04 -8.04
N ILE A 84 2.84 7.01 -7.35
CA ILE A 84 2.90 6.86 -5.90
C ILE A 84 4.04 5.89 -5.56
N HIS A 85 5.08 6.40 -4.91
CA HIS A 85 6.26 5.63 -4.53
C HIS A 85 6.42 5.61 -3.01
N PHE A 86 6.74 4.43 -2.46
CA PHE A 86 7.00 4.24 -1.03
C PHE A 86 8.53 4.19 -0.82
N SER A 87 9.05 5.03 0.09
CA SER A 87 10.48 5.13 0.45
C SER A 87 10.73 4.61 1.85
#